data_AF-A0A533I4U7-F1
#
_entry.id   AF-A0A533I4U7-F1
#
_cell.length_a   1.000
_cell.length_b   1.000
_cell.length_c   1.000
_cell.angle_alpha   90.00
_cell.angle_beta   90.00
_cell.angle_gamma   90.00
#
_symmetry.space_group_name_H-M   'P 1'
#
loop_
_entity.id
_entity.type
_entity.pdbx_description
1 polymer ?
#
loop_
_entity_poly.entity_id
_entity_poly.type
_entity_poly.pdbx_seq_one_letter_code
_entity_poly.pdbx_strand_id
1 'polypeptide(L)'
;MMWARQRWKACCWQLGRCPLSMASIYDAVSRDAVRIVEKIENSSGRPLNFERPYIQDTTQEESMSCSVPPIERSAGKPAHDSSDSDASDDAPHCLEKNDGGGGGACKSDFLARLGPQRLYELAGDGFQMYLDARSERDQLTFHDFVCAAHHVMRDRGINQSAWIEAMEIMSEDEAMICVLVIDAKCSDPAFRIASPGGYMRAMVRASQAGKLNLVGSLMGLSERRRHRTHQ
;
A
#
# COMPACT_ATOMS: atom_id res chain seq x y z
N MET A 1 37.90 22.14 27.57
CA MET A 1 36.61 22.60 28.15
C MET A 1 35.53 22.43 27.07
N MET A 2 34.95 21.29 26.69
CA MET A 2 34.42 20.11 27.37
C MET A 2 33.42 20.42 28.50
N TRP A 3 32.16 20.03 28.24
CA TRP A 3 30.96 19.97 29.10
C TRP A 3 30.06 21.22 29.15
N ALA A 4 28.93 21.17 28.42
CA ALA A 4 27.56 21.30 28.97
C ALA A 4 26.52 21.62 27.88
N ARG A 5 26.11 20.64 27.07
CA ARG A 5 24.83 20.66 26.32
C ARG A 5 24.32 19.24 26.08
N GLN A 6 24.08 18.51 27.16
CA GLN A 6 23.23 17.31 27.17
C GLN A 6 22.47 17.28 28.49
N ARG A 7 21.23 17.80 28.51
CA ARG A 7 20.31 17.61 29.65
C ARG A 7 18.85 17.96 29.30
N TRP A 8 18.36 17.52 28.15
CA TRP A 8 16.94 17.63 27.78
C TRP A 8 16.40 16.33 27.15
N LYS A 9 16.83 15.17 27.69
CA LYS A 9 16.20 13.86 27.42
C LYS A 9 16.13 13.03 28.70
N ALA A 10 15.40 13.49 29.71
CA ALA A 10 15.00 12.67 30.87
C ALA A 10 14.07 13.47 31.79
N CYS A 11 12.79 13.67 31.43
CA CYS A 11 11.73 14.03 32.40
C CYS A 11 10.31 14.01 31.80
N CYS A 12 9.98 13.02 30.97
CA CYS A 12 8.58 12.82 30.55
C CYS A 12 8.25 11.33 30.40
N TRP A 13 8.69 10.53 31.36
CA TRP A 13 8.33 9.10 31.50
C TRP A 13 8.03 8.79 32.96
N GLN A 14 7.16 9.57 33.58
CA GLN A 14 6.59 9.18 34.86
C GLN A 14 5.21 9.83 34.97
N LEU A 15 4.19 9.15 34.45
CA LEU A 15 2.79 9.11 34.93
C LEU A 15 1.92 8.31 33.94
N GLY A 16 1.83 7.02 34.22
CA GLY A 16 0.70 6.09 34.01
C GLY A 16 -0.34 6.35 32.91
N ARG A 17 -0.10 5.75 31.73
CA ARG A 17 -0.98 4.81 31.00
C ARG A 17 -0.42 4.69 29.58
N CYS A 18 0.40 3.68 29.35
CA CYS A 18 0.82 3.34 27.99
C CYS A 18 -0.37 2.69 27.28
N PRO A 19 -0.91 3.25 26.17
CA PRO A 19 -1.64 2.42 25.23
C PRO A 19 -0.64 1.38 24.71
N LEU A 20 -1.03 0.11 24.81
CA LEU A 20 -0.24 -1.04 24.39
C LEU A 20 0.42 -0.73 23.05
N SER A 21 1.76 -0.83 22.99
CA SER A 21 2.50 -0.59 21.76
C SER A 21 1.97 -1.51 20.66
N MET A 22 1.95 -1.06 19.40
CA MET A 22 1.53 -1.89 18.25
C MET A 22 2.21 -3.27 18.26
N ALA A 23 3.47 -3.35 18.70
CA ALA A 23 4.19 -4.60 18.90
C ALA A 23 3.44 -5.60 19.80
N SER A 24 2.80 -5.14 20.88
CA SER A 24 1.99 -5.96 21.78
C SER A 24 0.72 -6.49 21.13
N ILE A 25 0.15 -5.76 20.17
CA ILE A 25 -1.05 -6.19 19.44
C ILE A 25 -0.67 -7.27 18.42
N TYR A 26 0.41 -7.07 17.67
CA TYR A 26 0.95 -8.07 16.75
C TYR A 26 1.36 -9.36 17.48
N ASP A 27 1.98 -9.25 18.66
CA ASP A 27 2.35 -10.39 19.49
C ASP A 27 1.16 -11.19 20.01
N ALA A 28 0.07 -10.50 20.36
CA ALA A 28 -1.16 -11.12 20.84
C ALA A 28 -1.86 -11.89 19.72
N VAL A 29 -2.00 -11.26 18.55
CA VAL A 29 -2.57 -11.91 17.35
C VAL A 29 -1.72 -13.10 16.91
N SER A 30 -0.39 -12.98 16.97
CA SER A 30 0.52 -14.08 16.62
C SER A 30 0.41 -15.25 17.58
N ARG A 31 0.27 -14.99 18.89
CA ARG A 31 0.05 -16.03 19.90
C ARG A 31 -1.30 -16.72 19.73
N ASP A 32 -2.35 -15.98 19.39
CA ASP A 32 -3.67 -16.57 19.15
C ASP A 32 -3.69 -17.44 17.90
N ALA A 33 -3.02 -17.03 16.82
CA ALA A 33 -2.87 -17.84 15.61
C ALA A 33 -2.12 -19.16 15.89
N VAL A 34 -1.00 -19.11 16.63
CA VAL A 34 -0.24 -20.31 17.03
C VAL A 34 -1.10 -21.23 17.90
N ARG A 35 -1.85 -20.67 18.85
CA ARG A 35 -2.74 -21.44 19.73
C ARG A 35 -3.88 -22.13 18.97
N ILE A 36 -4.39 -21.50 17.91
CA ILE A 36 -5.40 -22.11 17.04
C ILE A 36 -4.80 -23.28 16.26
N VAL A 37 -3.61 -23.12 15.69
CA VAL A 37 -2.92 -24.20 14.96
C VAL A 37 -2.60 -25.38 15.89
N GLU A 38 -2.09 -25.11 17.09
CA GLU A 38 -1.80 -26.13 18.11
C GLU A 38 -3.08 -26.87 18.55
N LYS A 39 -4.22 -26.16 18.67
CA LYS A 39 -5.52 -26.81 18.95
C LYS A 39 -6.02 -27.67 17.78
N ILE A 40 -5.74 -27.28 16.54
CA ILE A 40 -6.09 -28.08 15.36
C ILE A 40 -5.24 -29.36 15.31
N GLU A 41 -3.95 -29.25 15.64
CA GLU A 41 -3.03 -30.41 15.68
C GLU A 41 -3.38 -31.40 16.80
N ASN A 42 -3.89 -30.89 17.93
CA ASN A 42 -4.34 -31.68 19.08
C ASN A 42 -5.83 -32.13 19.00
N SER A 43 -6.56 -31.71 17.97
CA SER A 43 -7.93 -32.17 17.71
C SER A 43 -7.90 -33.53 17.01
N SER A 44 -8.64 -34.50 17.54
CA SER A 44 -8.69 -35.88 17.01
C SER A 44 -9.34 -36.00 15.62
N GLY A 45 -9.79 -34.90 15.03
CA GLY A 45 -10.30 -34.84 13.66
C GLY A 45 -9.20 -34.50 12.66
N ARG A 46 -8.30 -35.44 12.37
CA ARG A 46 -7.40 -35.29 11.22
C ARG A 46 -8.24 -35.24 9.93
N PRO A 47 -8.01 -34.30 9.00
CA PRO A 47 -8.41 -34.51 7.63
C PRO A 47 -7.63 -35.72 7.12
N LEU A 48 -8.33 -36.73 6.60
CA LEU A 48 -7.73 -37.90 5.95
C LEU A 48 -7.02 -37.45 4.66
N ASN A 49 -5.82 -36.90 4.79
CA ASN A 49 -5.05 -36.38 3.65
C ASN A 49 -4.35 -37.49 2.82
N PHE A 50 -4.64 -38.77 3.02
CA PHE A 50 -4.01 -39.86 2.25
C PHE A 50 -4.87 -41.13 2.00
N GLU A 51 -6.18 -41.12 2.26
CA GLU A 51 -7.04 -42.22 1.77
C GLU A 51 -7.66 -41.82 0.43
N ARG A 52 -7.04 -42.29 -0.66
CA ARG A 52 -7.70 -42.30 -1.97
C ARG A 52 -8.95 -43.19 -1.86
N PRO A 53 -10.12 -42.74 -2.33
CA PRO A 53 -11.21 -43.66 -2.66
C PRO A 53 -10.68 -44.67 -3.69
N TYR A 54 -10.74 -45.95 -3.33
CA TYR A 54 -10.45 -47.08 -4.21
C TYR A 54 -11.57 -47.17 -5.26
N ILE A 55 -11.51 -46.34 -6.29
CA ILE A 55 -12.27 -46.55 -7.52
C ILE A 55 -11.25 -46.90 -8.59
N GLN A 56 -11.46 -48.08 -9.16
CA GLN A 56 -10.48 -48.87 -9.89
C GLN A 56 -10.11 -48.26 -11.24
N ASP A 57 -8.82 -48.39 -11.54
CA ASP A 57 -8.22 -48.16 -12.84
C ASP A 57 -8.55 -49.32 -13.78
N THR A 58 -9.24 -49.08 -14.89
CA THR A 58 -9.30 -50.00 -16.04
C THR A 58 -9.41 -49.22 -17.34
N THR A 59 -8.33 -48.55 -17.73
CA THR A 59 -8.02 -48.34 -19.16
C THR A 59 -6.52 -48.21 -19.33
N GLN A 60 -5.90 -49.29 -19.79
CA GLN A 60 -4.64 -49.25 -20.52
C GLN A 60 -4.80 -48.26 -21.68
N GLU A 61 -3.81 -47.40 -21.93
CA GLU A 61 -3.31 -46.96 -23.24
C GLU A 61 -2.13 -46.01 -22.97
N GLU A 62 -0.89 -46.48 -23.05
CA GLU A 62 -0.04 -46.48 -24.25
C GLU A 62 0.98 -45.32 -24.18
N SER A 63 2.25 -45.68 -24.04
CA SER A 63 3.37 -44.77 -23.80
C SER A 63 3.69 -43.91 -25.02
N MET A 64 3.76 -42.59 -24.85
CA MET A 64 4.41 -41.70 -25.82
C MET A 64 5.52 -40.91 -25.14
N SER A 65 6.78 -41.20 -25.50
CA SER A 65 7.94 -40.42 -25.05
C SER A 65 8.16 -39.23 -26.00
N CYS A 66 7.91 -38.02 -25.53
CA CYS A 66 8.25 -36.81 -26.25
C CYS A 66 9.75 -36.52 -26.11
N SER A 67 10.55 -36.96 -27.08
CA SER A 67 11.96 -36.57 -27.20
C SER A 67 12.05 -35.20 -27.87
N VAL A 68 12.08 -34.12 -27.08
CA VAL A 68 12.43 -32.77 -27.56
C VAL A 68 13.92 -32.54 -27.32
N PRO A 69 14.74 -32.26 -28.36
CA PRO A 69 16.15 -31.93 -28.15
C PRO A 69 16.30 -30.55 -27.49
N PRO A 70 17.39 -30.31 -26.72
CA PRO A 70 17.63 -29.02 -26.09
C PRO A 70 17.87 -27.94 -27.16
N ILE A 71 17.06 -26.89 -27.16
CA ILE A 71 17.40 -25.65 -27.88
C ILE A 71 18.43 -24.92 -27.00
N GLU A 72 19.67 -24.87 -27.46
CA GLU A 72 20.74 -24.09 -26.85
C GLU A 72 20.37 -22.60 -26.82
N ARG A 73 20.32 -22.03 -25.61
CA ARG A 73 20.19 -20.58 -25.43
C ARG A 73 21.56 -19.95 -25.65
N SER A 74 21.73 -19.22 -26.75
CA SER A 74 22.91 -18.36 -26.94
C SER A 74 22.88 -17.20 -25.94
N ALA A 75 23.90 -17.14 -25.08
CA ALA A 75 24.14 -16.04 -24.16
C ALA A 75 24.77 -14.86 -24.94
N GLY A 76 23.94 -13.91 -25.36
CA GLY A 76 24.41 -12.64 -25.90
C GLY A 76 24.82 -11.66 -24.79
N LYS A 77 26.09 -11.28 -24.76
CA LYS A 77 26.61 -10.02 -24.21
C LYS A 77 27.52 -9.40 -25.30
N PRO A 78 27.53 -8.07 -25.50
CA PRO A 78 28.30 -7.20 -24.60
C PRO A 78 27.63 -5.88 -24.22
N ALA A 79 28.23 -5.24 -23.22
CA ALA A 79 27.94 -3.90 -22.73
C ALA A 79 28.42 -2.83 -23.72
N HIS A 80 27.61 -1.79 -23.92
CA HIS A 80 28.03 -0.54 -24.52
C HIS A 80 27.62 0.60 -23.58
N ASP A 81 28.66 1.27 -23.10
CA ASP A 81 28.64 2.45 -22.25
C ASP A 81 28.83 3.67 -23.17
N SER A 82 27.96 4.67 -23.07
CA SER A 82 28.25 6.08 -23.42
C SER A 82 27.05 6.98 -23.09
N SER A 83 27.17 7.64 -21.94
CA SER A 83 27.00 9.08 -21.68
C SER A 83 26.34 10.03 -22.70
N ASP A 84 25.50 10.88 -22.10
CA ASP A 84 25.38 12.35 -22.25
C ASP A 84 24.28 12.99 -23.13
N SER A 85 23.49 13.81 -22.39
CA SER A 85 22.87 15.11 -22.70
C SER A 85 21.99 15.27 -23.94
N ASP A 86 20.72 15.60 -23.69
CA ASP A 86 20.26 16.97 -23.96
C ASP A 86 19.03 17.33 -23.13
N ALA A 87 19.15 18.44 -22.40
CA ALA A 87 18.05 19.09 -21.72
C ALA A 87 17.25 19.89 -22.75
N SER A 88 15.95 19.59 -22.88
CA SER A 88 15.00 20.55 -23.43
C SER A 88 14.27 21.20 -22.26
N ASP A 89 14.68 22.44 -22.00
CA ASP A 89 13.95 23.43 -21.23
C ASP A 89 12.63 23.71 -21.93
N ASP A 90 11.51 23.40 -21.27
CA ASP A 90 10.24 24.13 -21.36
C ASP A 90 9.25 23.52 -20.35
N ALA A 91 9.45 23.84 -19.06
CA ALA A 91 8.49 23.55 -18.01
C ALA A 91 7.83 24.86 -17.53
N PRO A 92 6.49 24.95 -17.48
CA PRO A 92 5.80 26.15 -17.04
C PRO A 92 6.08 26.43 -15.56
N HIS A 93 6.37 27.69 -15.28
CA HIS A 93 6.73 28.25 -13.98
C HIS A 93 5.65 28.00 -12.91
N CYS A 94 5.80 26.94 -12.12
CA CYS A 94 4.94 26.68 -10.95
C CYS A 94 5.23 27.69 -9.83
N LEU A 95 4.33 28.68 -9.68
CA LEU A 95 4.30 29.63 -8.57
C LEU A 95 3.72 29.00 -7.30
N GLU A 96 4.39 28.01 -6.71
CA GLU A 96 4.05 27.60 -5.34
C GLU A 96 4.91 28.37 -4.34
N LYS A 97 4.25 29.23 -3.55
CA LYS A 97 4.85 29.92 -2.40
C LYS A 97 5.27 28.88 -1.36
N ASN A 98 6.55 28.93 -0.98
CA ASN A 98 7.14 28.14 0.10
C ASN A 98 6.70 28.70 1.46
N ASP A 99 5.69 28.10 2.08
CA ASP A 99 5.45 28.28 3.51
C ASP A 99 6.02 27.08 4.27
N GLY A 100 7.29 27.24 4.67
CA GLY A 100 8.04 26.28 5.43
C GLY A 100 7.62 26.24 6.90
N GLY A 101 7.56 25.03 7.47
CA GLY A 101 7.65 24.84 8.91
C GLY A 101 6.32 24.89 9.69
N GLY A 102 5.38 23.99 9.36
CA GLY A 102 4.19 23.75 10.20
C GLY A 102 3.28 22.61 9.77
N GLY A 103 3.64 21.82 8.75
CA GLY A 103 2.69 20.99 8.00
C GLY A 103 2.19 19.71 8.68
N GLY A 104 2.91 19.15 9.66
CA GLY A 104 2.59 17.82 10.21
C GLY A 104 1.22 17.76 10.92
N ALA A 105 0.95 18.72 11.83
CA ALA A 105 -0.30 18.75 12.58
C ALA A 105 -1.50 19.22 11.73
N CYS A 106 -1.26 20.09 10.74
CA CYS A 106 -2.31 20.61 9.87
C CYS A 106 -2.77 19.57 8.83
N LYS A 107 -1.86 18.70 8.36
CA LYS A 107 -2.18 17.61 7.44
C LYS A 107 -3.07 16.56 8.08
N SER A 108 -2.74 16.09 9.28
CA SER A 108 -3.56 15.10 9.99
C SER A 108 -4.94 15.65 10.36
N ASP A 109 -5.03 16.93 10.76
CA ASP A 109 -6.31 17.59 11.02
C ASP A 109 -7.19 17.71 9.76
N PHE A 110 -6.59 18.09 8.62
CA PHE A 110 -7.34 18.15 7.37
C PHE A 110 -7.88 16.78 6.93
N LEU A 111 -7.07 15.73 7.08
CA LEU A 111 -7.49 14.36 6.75
C LEU A 111 -8.60 13.88 7.67
N ALA A 112 -8.51 14.18 8.98
CA ALA A 112 -9.59 13.92 9.92
C ALA A 112 -10.88 14.69 9.56
N ARG A 113 -10.76 15.92 9.03
CA ARG A 113 -11.88 16.76 8.62
C ARG A 113 -12.56 16.35 7.30
N LEU A 114 -11.87 15.63 6.40
CA LEU A 114 -12.50 15.09 5.19
C LEU A 114 -13.65 14.14 5.56
N GLY A 115 -13.48 13.38 6.64
CA GLY A 115 -14.41 12.36 7.06
C GLY A 115 -14.38 11.11 6.16
N PRO A 116 -14.72 9.92 6.70
CA PRO A 116 -14.76 8.66 5.94
C PRO A 116 -15.63 8.73 4.68
N GLN A 117 -16.79 9.38 4.76
CA GLN A 117 -17.72 9.49 3.64
C GLN A 117 -17.10 10.19 2.43
N ARG A 118 -16.37 11.29 2.65
CA ARG A 118 -15.76 12.03 1.54
C ARG A 118 -14.61 11.25 0.92
N LEU A 119 -13.85 10.50 1.72
CA LEU A 119 -12.80 9.61 1.20
C LEU A 119 -13.40 8.49 0.36
N TYR A 120 -14.50 7.89 0.81
CA TYR A 120 -15.26 6.90 0.04
C TYR A 120 -15.69 7.46 -1.32
N GLU A 121 -16.27 8.65 -1.34
CA GLU A 121 -16.69 9.34 -2.57
C GLU A 121 -15.53 9.65 -3.53
N LEU A 122 -14.29 9.77 -3.03
CA LEU A 122 -13.12 10.04 -3.88
C LEU A 122 -12.47 8.77 -4.41
N ALA A 123 -12.61 7.66 -3.69
CA ALA A 123 -12.04 6.37 -4.01
C ALA A 123 -12.55 5.86 -5.37
N GLY A 124 -11.72 5.09 -6.09
CA GLY A 124 -12.16 4.41 -7.31
C GLY A 124 -13.00 3.18 -7.01
N ASP A 125 -13.65 2.64 -8.03
CA ASP A 125 -14.61 1.52 -7.89
C ASP A 125 -14.01 0.30 -7.19
N GLY A 126 -12.74 -0.01 -7.47
CA GLY A 126 -12.04 -1.12 -6.83
C GLY A 126 -11.86 -0.92 -5.33
N PHE A 127 -11.53 0.30 -4.91
CA PHE A 127 -11.40 0.63 -3.49
C PHE A 127 -12.76 0.67 -2.79
N GLN A 128 -13.79 1.23 -3.45
CA GLN A 128 -15.16 1.23 -2.93
C GLN A 128 -15.70 -0.18 -2.71
N MET A 129 -15.45 -1.11 -3.64
CA MET A 129 -15.83 -2.52 -3.49
C MET A 129 -15.31 -3.14 -2.18
N TYR A 130 -14.06 -2.87 -1.82
CA TYR A 130 -13.48 -3.39 -0.57
C TYR A 130 -14.03 -2.68 0.68
N LEU A 131 -14.42 -1.42 0.56
CA LEU A 131 -15.08 -0.70 1.66
C LEU A 131 -16.52 -1.19 1.86
N ASP A 132 -17.26 -1.41 0.78
CA ASP A 132 -18.63 -1.91 0.81
C ASP A 132 -18.70 -3.29 1.45
N ALA A 133 -17.73 -4.17 1.14
CA ALA A 133 -17.59 -5.49 1.75
C ALA A 133 -17.33 -5.43 3.27
N ARG A 134 -16.95 -4.27 3.80
CA ARG A 134 -16.65 -4.04 5.23
C ARG A 134 -17.70 -3.18 5.92
N SER A 135 -18.63 -2.57 5.18
CA SER A 135 -19.57 -1.58 5.68
C SER A 135 -20.76 -2.18 6.46
N GLU A 136 -20.58 -3.31 7.15
CA GLU A 136 -21.63 -4.02 7.90
C GLU A 136 -22.31 -3.17 8.99
N ARG A 137 -21.69 -2.04 9.39
CA ARG A 137 -22.14 -1.19 10.50
C ARG A 137 -22.61 0.21 10.07
N ASP A 138 -22.80 0.45 8.77
CA ASP A 138 -23.12 1.77 8.19
C ASP A 138 -22.13 2.90 8.57
N GLN A 139 -20.96 2.54 9.12
CA GLN A 139 -19.95 3.49 9.56
C GLN A 139 -18.57 2.97 9.19
N LEU A 140 -18.00 3.57 8.15
CA LEU A 140 -16.61 3.33 7.78
C LEU A 140 -15.66 4.05 8.75
N THR A 141 -14.64 3.34 9.19
CA THR A 141 -13.54 3.89 9.99
C THR A 141 -12.28 4.02 9.15
N PHE A 142 -11.32 4.87 9.54
CA PHE A 142 -10.02 4.95 8.85
C PHE A 142 -9.30 3.60 8.75
N HIS A 143 -9.46 2.73 9.75
CA HIS A 143 -8.91 1.39 9.72
C HIS A 143 -9.48 0.55 8.56
N ASP A 144 -10.74 0.73 8.21
CA ASP A 144 -11.34 0.05 7.05
C ASP A 144 -10.71 0.49 5.73
N PHE A 145 -10.31 1.77 5.63
CA PHE A 145 -9.56 2.27 4.48
C PHE A 145 -8.15 1.69 4.41
N VAL A 146 -7.46 1.54 5.54
CA VAL A 146 -6.14 0.90 5.56
C VAL A 146 -6.24 -0.57 5.13
N CYS A 147 -7.22 -1.31 5.65
CA CYS A 147 -7.47 -2.67 5.22
C CYS A 147 -7.80 -2.76 3.72
N ALA A 148 -8.69 -1.90 3.23
CA ALA A 148 -9.03 -1.83 1.80
C ALA A 148 -7.80 -1.50 0.94
N ALA A 149 -6.94 -0.58 1.39
CA ALA A 149 -5.72 -0.20 0.67
C ALA A 149 -4.79 -1.40 0.45
N HIS A 150 -4.64 -2.31 1.42
CA HIS A 150 -3.84 -3.52 1.24
C HIS A 150 -4.37 -4.45 0.15
N HIS A 151 -5.69 -4.57 0.00
CA HIS A 151 -6.29 -5.36 -1.07
C HIS A 151 -6.12 -4.66 -2.42
N VAL A 152 -6.45 -3.38 -2.49
CA VAL A 152 -6.31 -2.56 -3.70
C VAL A 152 -4.86 -2.55 -4.21
N MET A 153 -3.88 -2.48 -3.32
CA MET A 153 -2.48 -2.55 -3.70
C MET A 153 -2.16 -3.81 -4.50
N ARG A 154 -2.64 -4.98 -4.03
CA ARG A 154 -2.42 -6.25 -4.74
C ARG A 154 -3.05 -6.22 -6.13
N ASP A 155 -4.27 -5.73 -6.22
CA ASP A 155 -5.02 -5.65 -7.48
C ASP A 155 -4.40 -4.66 -8.48
N ARG A 156 -3.83 -3.56 -7.97
CA ARG A 156 -3.13 -2.55 -8.79
C ARG A 156 -1.66 -2.87 -9.02
N GLY A 157 -1.16 -4.02 -8.56
CA GLY A 157 0.25 -4.41 -8.74
C GLY A 157 1.25 -3.54 -7.97
N ILE A 158 0.81 -2.89 -6.89
CA ILE A 158 1.68 -2.22 -5.94
C ILE A 158 2.32 -3.28 -5.05
N ASN A 159 3.63 -3.48 -5.21
CA ASN A 159 4.37 -4.48 -4.45
C ASN A 159 4.47 -4.08 -2.97
N GLN A 160 4.40 -5.06 -2.05
CA GLN A 160 4.56 -4.87 -0.61
C GLN A 160 5.82 -4.07 -0.23
N SER A 161 6.92 -4.23 -0.97
CA SER A 161 8.15 -3.46 -0.78
C SER A 161 7.94 -1.94 -0.90
N ALA A 162 7.07 -1.47 -1.81
CA ALA A 162 6.77 -0.05 -1.96
C ALA A 162 5.93 0.49 -0.79
N TRP A 163 5.08 -0.34 -0.19
CA TRP A 163 4.35 0.01 1.03
C TRP A 163 5.27 0.07 2.25
N ILE A 164 6.17 -0.89 2.40
CA ILE A 164 7.18 -0.86 3.48
C ILE A 164 8.03 0.41 3.37
N GLU A 165 8.52 0.74 2.16
CA GLU A 165 9.25 1.98 1.89
C GLU A 165 8.43 3.23 2.25
N ALA A 166 7.11 3.23 1.99
CA ALA A 166 6.25 4.33 2.40
C ALA A 166 6.11 4.43 3.92
N MET A 167 5.92 3.30 4.62
CA MET A 167 5.79 3.27 6.08
C MET A 167 7.06 3.71 6.83
N GLU A 168 8.23 3.65 6.19
CA GLU A 168 9.48 4.20 6.74
C GLU A 168 9.51 5.75 6.75
N ILE A 169 8.71 6.38 5.89
CA ILE A 169 8.75 7.84 5.62
C ILE A 169 7.44 8.53 6.02
N MET A 170 6.32 7.84 5.91
CA MET A 170 4.96 8.35 6.06
C MET A 170 4.24 7.66 7.21
N SER A 171 3.20 8.31 7.72
CA SER A 171 2.22 7.63 8.56
C SER A 171 1.35 6.64 7.75
N GLU A 172 0.71 5.70 8.45
CA GLU A 172 -0.19 4.71 7.84
C GLU A 172 -1.34 5.37 7.07
N ASP A 173 -1.93 6.42 7.64
CA ASP A 173 -3.01 7.18 7.00
C ASP A 173 -2.52 7.86 5.70
N GLU A 174 -1.32 8.46 5.71
CA GLU A 174 -0.73 9.08 4.52
C GLU A 174 -0.43 8.06 3.43
N ALA A 175 0.08 6.87 3.80
CA ALA A 175 0.31 5.77 2.88
C ALA A 175 -1.01 5.22 2.31
N MET A 176 -2.05 5.09 3.13
CA MET A 176 -3.40 4.73 2.70
C MET A 176 -3.94 5.75 1.69
N ILE A 177 -3.80 7.05 1.96
CA ILE A 177 -4.26 8.10 1.05
C ILE A 177 -3.48 8.07 -0.27
N CYS A 178 -2.18 7.76 -0.22
CA CYS A 178 -1.39 7.54 -1.43
C CYS A 178 -2.00 6.44 -2.30
N VAL A 179 -2.35 5.29 -1.70
CA VAL A 179 -3.00 4.18 -2.42
C VAL A 179 -4.37 4.59 -2.96
N LEU A 180 -5.18 5.28 -2.16
CA LEU A 180 -6.49 5.80 -2.60
C LEU A 180 -6.36 6.73 -3.81
N VAL A 181 -5.38 7.65 -3.79
CA VAL A 181 -5.12 8.56 -4.91
C VAL A 181 -4.67 7.80 -6.16
N ILE A 182 -3.79 6.80 -6.00
CA ILE A 182 -3.36 5.95 -7.12
C ILE A 182 -4.56 5.21 -7.70
N ASP A 183 -5.38 4.57 -6.87
CA ASP A 183 -6.54 3.82 -7.31
C ASP A 183 -7.56 4.68 -8.05
N ALA A 184 -7.89 5.86 -7.50
CA ALA A 184 -8.80 6.81 -8.12
C ALA A 184 -8.28 7.28 -9.49
N LYS A 185 -6.96 7.46 -9.64
CA LYS A 185 -6.33 7.81 -10.93
C LYS A 185 -6.28 6.63 -11.90
N CYS A 186 -6.00 5.42 -11.43
CA CYS A 186 -6.02 4.20 -12.25
C CYS A 186 -7.42 3.88 -12.78
N SER A 187 -8.46 4.25 -12.03
CA SER A 187 -9.87 4.07 -12.41
C SER A 187 -10.39 5.17 -13.34
N ASP A 188 -9.64 6.25 -13.54
CA ASP A 188 -10.02 7.35 -14.42
C ASP A 188 -9.56 7.06 -15.87
N PRO A 189 -10.48 6.94 -16.85
CA PRO A 189 -10.10 6.69 -18.25
C PRO A 189 -9.17 7.76 -18.85
N ALA A 190 -9.21 8.99 -18.32
CA ALA A 190 -8.38 10.09 -18.78
C ALA A 190 -6.91 9.95 -18.35
N PHE A 191 -6.61 9.12 -17.34
CA PHE A 191 -5.26 8.95 -16.80
C PHE A 191 -4.79 7.51 -16.96
N ARG A 192 -3.65 7.35 -17.64
CA ARG A 192 -2.95 6.06 -17.67
C ARG A 192 -1.75 6.09 -16.75
N ILE A 193 -1.88 5.51 -15.55
CA ILE A 193 -0.73 5.23 -14.69
C ILE A 193 -0.06 3.96 -15.22
N ALA A 194 1.15 4.11 -15.77
CA ALA A 194 1.91 2.97 -16.32
C ALA A 194 2.39 1.99 -15.23
N SER A 195 2.75 2.50 -14.05
CA SER A 195 3.22 1.68 -12.92
C SER A 195 2.71 2.25 -11.59
N PRO A 196 1.67 1.67 -10.99
CA PRO A 196 1.16 2.08 -9.68
C PRO A 196 2.22 2.02 -8.57
N GLY A 197 3.04 0.97 -8.54
CA GLY A 197 4.14 0.86 -7.58
C GLY A 197 5.24 1.91 -7.79
N GLY A 198 5.59 2.22 -9.04
CA GLY A 198 6.53 3.31 -9.34
C GLY A 198 5.98 4.67 -8.93
N TYR A 199 4.68 4.90 -9.14
CA TYR A 199 3.98 6.10 -8.73
C TYR A 199 3.99 6.26 -7.20
N MET A 200 3.72 5.18 -6.46
CA MET A 200 3.79 5.19 -5.00
C MET A 200 5.18 5.59 -4.51
N ARG A 201 6.25 4.99 -5.04
CA ARG A 201 7.63 5.36 -4.68
C ARG A 201 7.97 6.80 -5.03
N ALA A 202 7.43 7.34 -6.13
CA ALA A 202 7.59 8.75 -6.44
C ALA A 202 6.93 9.66 -5.39
N MET A 203 5.74 9.29 -4.90
CA MET A 203 5.11 9.99 -3.77
C MET A 203 5.92 9.86 -2.47
N VAL A 204 6.52 8.69 -2.21
CA VAL A 204 7.42 8.51 -1.05
C VAL A 204 8.62 9.46 -1.11
N ARG A 205 9.32 9.52 -2.24
CA ARG A 205 10.43 10.46 -2.46
C ARG A 205 10.00 11.92 -2.32
N ALA A 206 8.82 12.26 -2.84
CA ALA A 206 8.26 13.60 -2.68
C ALA A 206 7.96 13.94 -1.21
N SER A 207 7.47 12.97 -0.43
CA SER A 207 7.22 13.17 1.01
C SER A 207 8.52 13.35 1.78
N GLN A 208 9.51 12.51 1.51
CA GLN A 208 10.84 12.62 2.09
C GLN A 208 11.50 13.98 1.80
N ALA A 209 11.26 14.53 0.61
CA ALA A 209 11.74 15.86 0.23
C ALA A 209 10.86 17.01 0.78
N GLY A 210 9.78 16.73 1.52
CA GLY A 210 8.84 17.72 2.02
C GLY A 210 7.95 18.36 0.95
N LYS A 211 7.91 17.79 -0.26
CA LYS A 211 7.21 18.32 -1.45
C LYS A 211 5.85 17.66 -1.71
N LEU A 212 5.51 16.59 -1.00
CA LEU A 212 4.23 15.91 -1.20
C LEU A 212 3.06 16.70 -0.61
N ASN A 213 2.09 17.01 -1.46
CA ASN A 213 0.83 17.64 -1.10
C ASN A 213 -0.36 16.67 -1.30
N LEU A 214 -0.67 15.90 -0.25
CA LEU A 214 -1.80 14.96 -0.24
C LEU A 214 -3.15 15.68 -0.29
N VAL A 215 -3.26 16.80 0.42
CA VAL A 215 -4.46 17.65 0.45
C VAL A 215 -4.79 18.15 -0.96
N GLY A 216 -3.79 18.71 -1.66
CA GLY A 216 -3.91 19.13 -3.05
C GLY A 216 -4.30 17.98 -3.99
N SER A 217 -3.75 16.78 -3.74
CA SER A 217 -4.10 15.58 -4.52
C SER A 217 -5.57 15.20 -4.36
N LEU A 218 -6.10 15.21 -3.13
CA LEU A 218 -7.52 14.94 -2.84
C LEU A 218 -8.44 16.02 -3.40
N MET A 219 -8.07 17.30 -3.26
CA MET A 219 -8.83 18.42 -3.86
C MET A 219 -8.89 18.29 -5.38
N GLY A 220 -7.77 17.98 -6.03
CA GLY A 220 -7.72 17.76 -7.48
C GLY A 220 -8.61 16.58 -7.92
N LEU A 221 -8.70 15.51 -7.14
CA LEU A 221 -9.63 14.40 -7.41
C LEU A 221 -11.08 14.84 -7.25
N SER A 222 -11.40 15.55 -6.16
CA SER A 222 -12.73 16.09 -5.90
C SER A 222 -13.21 16.97 -7.05
N GLU A 223 -12.36 17.87 -7.52
CA GLU A 223 -12.71 18.81 -8.57
C GLU A 223 -12.95 18.11 -9.92
N ARG A 224 -12.09 17.15 -10.29
CA ARG A 224 -12.29 16.33 -11.49
C ARG A 224 -13.58 15.52 -11.44
N ARG A 225 -13.98 15.02 -10.27
CA ARG A 225 -15.22 14.26 -10.12
C ARG A 225 -16.44 15.17 -10.29
N ARG A 226 -16.42 16.38 -9.72
CA ARG A 226 -17.50 17.37 -9.91
C ARG A 226 -17.72 17.70 -11.39
N HIS A 227 -16.64 17.93 -12.14
CA HIS A 227 -16.74 18.23 -13.58
C HIS A 227 -17.33 17.10 -14.41
N ARG A 228 -17.22 15.83 -13.96
CA ARG A 228 -17.84 14.68 -14.62
C ARG A 228 -19.33 14.54 -14.32
N THR A 229 -19.78 14.87 -13.11
CA THR A 229 -21.20 14.74 -12.72
C THR A 229 -22.10 15.80 -13.39
N HIS A 230 -21.53 16.91 -13.86
CA HIS A 230 -22.26 17.99 -14.53
C HIS A 230 -22.24 17.91 -16.07
N GLN A 231 -21.62 16.89 -16.64
CA GLN A 231 -21.68 16.57 -18.08
C GLN A 231 -22.69 15.46 -18.32
#